data_AF-A0A166MYW4-F1
#
_entry.id   AF-A0A166MYW4-F1
#
_cell.length_a   1.000
_cell.length_b   1.000
_cell.length_c   1.000
_cell.angle_alpha   90.00
_cell.angle_beta   90.00
_cell.angle_gamma   90.00
#
_symmetry.space_group_name_H-M   'P 1'
#
loop_
_entity.id
_entity.type
_entity.pdbx_description
1 polymer ?
#
loop_
_entity_poly.entity_id
_entity_poly.type
_entity_poly.pdbx_seq_one_letter_code
_entity_poly.pdbx_strand_id
1 'polypeptide(L)'
;SSTAAAVTFITFVQDLKKKTKTWGPMIELCGSGEKTLERFRYQFPDDWLYSDQLQGEWSAFNEILKRKNDSIQEQLAGLQLKIVAEDKIVENKITDLLAEWEQTRPVQGNMRADTAMNTINVFEGKLSRVQEEYDLPVIEELRDLKAVWTALSGIWNQVGDLRDSQWATIQPRKLRQSLDALLASTKDMPTRMRQYAAFEYVQDMLRGLLKANTVVSELKSDALKERHWKQLFKVLRLPSQLNLTHLTLGQVYDLDLKKNEALIKDVIIQAQGEANLDQLYARCTENLNSLTAMKLSPYYKVFEEEAGSWEEKLNRIHVLFDIWIDVQRQWVYKSPFVIDVMNIQGVQKSLERLKDMLQKIQKALGEYLERERSSFPRFY
;
A
#
# COMPACT_ATOMS: atom_id res chain seq x y z
N SER A 1 19.97 2.63 54.84
CA SER A 1 20.07 1.69 53.70
C SER A 1 21.29 0.80 53.90
N SER A 2 21.16 -0.51 53.64
CA SER A 2 22.27 -1.48 53.77
C SER A 2 23.47 -1.13 52.86
N THR A 3 23.22 -0.49 51.71
CA THR A 3 24.26 -0.01 50.78
C THR A 3 25.09 1.13 51.35
N ALA A 4 24.50 2.09 52.06
CA ALA A 4 25.22 3.19 52.68
C ALA A 4 26.18 2.68 53.78
N ALA A 5 25.70 1.76 54.63
CA ALA A 5 26.51 1.12 55.66
C ALA A 5 27.68 0.29 55.08
N ALA A 6 27.44 -0.42 53.97
CA ALA A 6 28.48 -1.16 53.27
C ALA A 6 29.57 -0.23 52.69
N VAL A 7 29.18 0.89 52.06
CA VAL A 7 30.14 1.88 51.54
C VAL A 7 30.97 2.50 52.66
N THR A 8 30.34 2.86 53.79
CA THR A 8 31.06 3.38 54.97
C THR A 8 32.04 2.36 55.53
N PHE A 9 31.64 1.08 55.63
CA PHE A 9 32.49 -0.01 56.10
C PHE A 9 33.70 -0.26 55.17
N ILE A 10 33.49 -0.29 53.86
CA ILE A 10 34.57 -0.42 52.87
C ILE A 10 35.55 0.75 52.98
N THR A 11 35.04 1.97 53.07
CA THR A 11 35.84 3.19 53.21
C THR A 11 36.68 3.15 54.51
N PHE A 12 36.08 2.68 55.60
CA PHE A 12 36.77 2.51 56.89
C PHE A 12 37.90 1.48 56.82
N VAL A 13 37.68 0.31 56.20
CA VAL A 13 38.72 -0.72 56.02
C VAL A 13 39.88 -0.20 55.14
N GLN A 14 39.59 0.60 54.11
CA GLN A 14 40.62 1.22 53.27
C GLN A 14 41.43 2.28 54.03
N ASP A 15 40.78 3.09 54.87
CA ASP A 15 41.47 4.07 55.72
C ASP A 15 42.37 3.39 56.76
N LEU A 16 41.91 2.30 57.38
CA LEU A 16 42.72 1.47 58.27
C LEU A 16 43.95 0.91 57.56
N LYS A 17 43.79 0.35 56.35
CA LYS A 17 44.93 -0.11 55.52
C LYS A 17 45.95 0.99 55.25
N LYS A 18 45.50 2.23 55.05
CA LYS A 18 46.38 3.38 54.85
C LYS A 18 47.16 3.70 56.13
N LYS A 19 46.49 3.70 57.29
CA LYS A 19 47.10 3.93 58.61
C LYS A 19 48.08 2.82 59.02
N THR A 20 47.82 1.57 58.62
CA THR A 20 48.72 0.44 58.90
C THR A 20 50.14 0.67 58.37
N LYS A 21 50.28 1.35 57.23
CA LYS A 21 51.60 1.70 56.65
C LYS A 21 52.41 2.64 57.53
N THR A 22 51.73 3.46 58.33
CA THR A 22 52.36 4.42 59.25
C THR A 22 52.61 3.80 60.62
N TRP A 23 51.68 2.98 61.12
CA TRP A 23 51.78 2.36 62.44
C TRP A 23 52.79 1.23 62.53
N GLY A 24 52.98 0.44 61.46
CA GLY A 24 53.94 -0.67 61.44
C GLY A 24 55.37 -0.25 61.86
N PRO A 25 55.97 0.76 61.19
CA PRO A 25 57.29 1.26 61.57
C PRO A 25 57.36 1.85 62.99
N MET A 26 56.26 2.44 63.48
CA MET A 26 56.19 2.99 64.84
C MET A 26 56.20 1.87 65.91
N ILE A 27 55.54 0.76 65.64
CA ILE A 27 55.50 -0.40 66.54
C ILE A 27 56.88 -1.08 66.60
N GLU A 28 57.57 -1.20 65.46
CA GLU A 28 58.97 -1.67 65.42
C GLU A 28 59.90 -0.73 66.20
N LEU A 29 59.69 0.58 66.08
CA LEU A 29 60.44 1.59 66.84
C LEU A 29 60.21 1.43 68.34
N CYS A 30 58.95 1.24 68.79
CA CYS A 30 58.63 0.97 70.19
C CYS A 30 59.36 -0.27 70.71
N GLY A 31 59.38 -1.37 69.96
CA GLY A 31 60.12 -2.58 70.33
C GLY A 31 61.64 -2.38 70.40
N SER A 32 62.22 -1.60 69.49
CA SER A 32 63.65 -1.25 69.54
C SER A 32 64.00 -0.31 70.71
N GLY A 33 63.08 0.59 71.05
CA GLY A 33 63.21 1.53 72.17
C GLY A 33 63.14 0.82 73.52
N GLU A 34 62.19 -0.10 73.69
CA GLU A 34 62.05 -0.91 74.90
C GLU A 34 63.30 -1.75 75.17
N LYS A 35 63.80 -2.49 74.16
CA LYS A 35 65.07 -3.23 74.25
C LYS A 35 66.26 -2.35 74.62
N THR A 36 66.25 -1.10 74.20
CA THR A 36 67.30 -0.13 74.55
C THR A 36 67.18 0.30 76.02
N LEU A 37 65.97 0.60 76.49
CA LEU A 37 65.71 0.96 77.89
C LEU A 37 66.00 -0.19 78.86
N GLU A 38 65.69 -1.43 78.48
CA GLU A 38 66.06 -2.64 79.22
C GLU A 38 67.58 -2.77 79.37
N ARG A 39 68.36 -2.51 78.30
CA ARG A 39 69.83 -2.52 78.36
C ARG A 39 70.38 -1.48 79.35
N PHE A 40 69.71 -0.34 79.50
CA PHE A 40 70.05 0.70 80.47
C PHE A 40 69.45 0.46 81.87
N ARG A 41 68.82 -0.70 82.12
CA ARG A 41 68.19 -1.08 83.39
C ARG A 41 67.14 -0.08 83.89
N TYR A 42 66.44 0.56 82.97
CA TYR A 42 65.31 1.43 83.29
C TYR A 42 64.23 0.66 84.06
N GLN A 43 63.61 1.29 85.06
CA GLN A 43 62.51 0.69 85.82
C GLN A 43 61.19 1.11 85.18
N PHE A 44 60.47 0.14 84.63
CA PHE A 44 59.18 0.40 84.00
C PHE A 44 58.07 0.55 85.06
N PRO A 45 57.12 1.46 84.86
CA PRO A 45 55.90 1.57 85.66
C PRO A 45 55.04 0.29 85.63
N ASP A 46 54.20 0.08 86.64
CA ASP A 46 53.29 -1.08 86.73
C ASP A 46 52.23 -1.11 85.61
N ASP A 47 51.94 0.03 84.98
CA ASP A 47 51.02 0.19 83.84
C ASP A 47 51.73 0.18 82.47
N TRP A 48 53.01 -0.19 82.41
CA TRP A 48 53.77 -0.25 81.16
C TRP A 48 53.22 -1.32 80.21
N LEU A 49 52.90 -0.90 78.98
CA LEU A 49 52.52 -1.81 77.91
C LEU A 49 53.78 -2.34 77.22
N TYR A 50 54.15 -3.58 77.53
CA TYR A 50 55.30 -4.23 76.92
C TYR A 50 55.17 -4.37 75.41
N SER A 51 56.29 -4.23 74.71
CA SER A 51 56.40 -4.31 73.26
C SER A 51 55.91 -5.65 72.71
N ASP A 52 56.10 -6.74 73.44
CA ASP A 52 55.59 -8.07 73.07
C ASP A 52 54.04 -8.12 73.06
N GLN A 53 53.39 -7.45 74.01
CA GLN A 53 51.93 -7.35 74.07
C GLN A 53 51.40 -6.46 72.92
N LEU A 54 52.07 -5.34 72.65
CA LEU A 54 51.76 -4.46 71.51
C LEU A 54 51.94 -5.19 70.17
N GLN A 55 52.99 -6.01 70.03
CA GLN A 55 53.27 -6.82 68.85
C GLN A 55 52.20 -7.91 68.65
N GLY A 56 51.73 -8.51 69.75
CA GLY A 56 50.63 -9.49 69.74
C GLY A 56 49.31 -8.89 69.26
N GLU A 57 48.89 -7.77 69.86
CA GLU A 57 47.68 -7.03 69.47
C GLU A 57 47.77 -6.51 68.01
N TRP A 58 48.96 -6.04 67.60
CA TRP A 58 49.22 -5.63 66.22
C TRP A 58 49.09 -6.79 65.21
N SER A 59 49.56 -7.97 65.59
CA SER A 59 49.45 -9.17 64.76
C SER A 59 47.98 -9.60 64.62
N ALA A 60 47.23 -9.60 65.72
CA ALA A 60 45.79 -9.87 65.72
C ALA A 60 45.00 -8.84 64.89
N PHE A 61 45.31 -7.56 65.03
CA PHE A 61 44.71 -6.49 64.22
C PHE A 61 44.94 -6.70 62.72
N ASN A 62 46.18 -6.99 62.31
CA ASN A 62 46.49 -7.23 60.90
C ASN A 62 45.80 -8.47 60.35
N GLU A 63 45.66 -9.53 61.15
CA GLU A 63 44.94 -10.73 60.75
C GLU A 63 43.44 -10.46 60.56
N ILE A 64 42.82 -9.70 61.46
CA ILE A 64 41.41 -9.27 61.34
C ILE A 64 41.23 -8.37 60.11
N LEU A 65 42.11 -7.37 59.92
CA LEU A 65 42.05 -6.44 58.80
C LEU A 65 42.20 -7.19 57.47
N LYS A 66 43.13 -8.16 57.40
CA LYS A 66 43.31 -9.03 56.24
C LYS A 66 42.05 -9.84 55.97
N ARG A 67 41.52 -10.57 56.96
CA ARG A 67 40.29 -11.37 56.81
C ARG A 67 39.10 -10.51 56.36
N LYS A 68 38.92 -9.30 56.92
CA LYS A 68 37.84 -8.38 56.53
C LYS A 68 38.03 -7.82 55.13
N ASN A 69 39.26 -7.46 54.75
CA ASN A 69 39.58 -7.00 53.40
C ASN A 69 39.33 -8.09 52.36
N ASP A 70 39.77 -9.33 52.63
CA ASP A 70 39.64 -10.45 51.71
C ASP A 70 38.16 -10.78 51.47
N SER A 71 37.34 -10.75 52.53
CA SER A 71 35.88 -10.88 52.42
C SER A 71 35.23 -9.77 51.57
N ILE A 72 35.68 -8.50 51.70
CA ILE A 72 35.19 -7.41 50.85
C ILE A 72 35.57 -7.64 49.38
N GLN A 73 36.82 -8.03 49.11
CA GLN A 73 37.31 -8.27 47.75
C GLN A 73 36.57 -9.43 47.10
N GLU A 74 36.30 -10.51 47.84
CA GLU A 74 35.52 -11.66 47.34
C GLU A 74 34.09 -11.25 46.96
N GLN A 75 33.41 -10.47 47.80
CA GLN A 75 32.07 -9.96 47.50
C GLN A 75 32.07 -8.99 46.32
N LEU A 76 33.09 -8.13 46.21
CA LEU A 76 33.22 -7.18 45.10
C LEU A 76 33.49 -7.89 43.78
N ALA A 77 34.40 -8.87 43.77
CA ALA A 77 34.67 -9.71 42.60
C ALA A 77 33.41 -10.51 42.19
N GLY A 78 32.67 -11.04 43.16
CA GLY A 78 31.40 -11.73 42.92
C GLY A 78 30.33 -10.81 42.30
N LEU A 79 30.20 -9.56 42.76
CA LEU A 79 29.30 -8.57 42.18
C LEU A 79 29.73 -8.14 40.78
N GLN A 80 31.01 -7.89 40.56
CA GLN A 80 31.55 -7.56 39.24
C GLN A 80 31.29 -8.69 38.23
N LEU A 81 31.53 -9.94 38.62
CA LEU A 81 31.22 -11.10 37.80
C LEU A 81 29.73 -11.19 37.46
N LYS A 82 28.85 -10.94 38.43
CA LYS A 82 27.40 -10.91 38.20
C LYS A 82 26.98 -9.79 37.25
N ILE A 83 27.50 -8.57 37.44
CA ILE A 83 27.19 -7.42 36.57
C ILE A 83 27.65 -7.71 35.14
N VAL A 84 28.88 -8.20 34.95
CA VAL A 84 29.41 -8.55 33.62
C VAL A 84 28.60 -9.69 32.98
N ALA A 85 28.17 -10.68 33.78
CA ALA A 85 27.34 -11.76 33.27
C ALA A 85 25.95 -11.27 32.83
N GLU A 86 25.29 -10.43 33.63
CA GLU A 86 24.00 -9.82 33.29
C GLU A 86 24.11 -8.91 32.06
N ASP A 87 25.13 -8.04 32.01
CA ASP A 87 25.40 -7.16 30.87
C ASP A 87 25.56 -7.97 29.58
N LYS A 88 26.33 -9.07 29.63
CA LYS A 88 26.49 -9.98 28.49
C LYS A 88 25.20 -10.71 28.10
N ILE A 89 24.37 -11.08 29.07
CA ILE A 89 23.05 -11.69 28.80
C ILE A 89 22.16 -10.69 28.06
N VAL A 90 22.14 -9.44 28.49
CA VAL A 90 21.37 -8.37 27.85
C VAL A 90 21.91 -8.07 26.45
N GLU A 91 23.22 -7.92 26.30
CA GLU A 91 23.87 -7.68 25.00
C GLU A 91 23.54 -8.77 23.98
N ASN A 92 23.58 -10.04 24.40
CA ASN A 92 23.19 -11.17 23.55
C ASN A 92 21.70 -11.10 23.18
N LYS A 93 20.81 -10.82 24.15
CA LYS A 93 19.36 -10.65 23.87
C LYS A 93 19.09 -9.54 22.87
N ILE A 94 19.78 -8.40 22.99
CA ILE A 94 19.67 -7.28 22.04
C ILE A 94 20.15 -7.73 20.66
N THR A 95 21.31 -8.38 20.58
CA THR A 95 21.89 -8.85 19.32
C THR A 95 20.97 -9.85 18.61
N ASP A 96 20.42 -10.82 19.34
CA ASP A 96 19.48 -11.81 18.81
C ASP A 96 18.19 -11.15 18.33
N LEU A 97 17.67 -10.17 19.07
CA LEU A 97 16.47 -9.43 18.71
C LEU A 97 16.69 -8.57 17.46
N LEU A 98 17.85 -7.94 17.31
CA LEU A 98 18.24 -7.20 16.11
C LEU A 98 18.37 -8.13 14.89
N ALA A 99 18.96 -9.31 15.07
CA ALA A 99 19.08 -10.31 14.01
C ALA A 99 17.71 -10.86 13.59
N GLU A 100 16.80 -11.10 14.53
CA GLU A 100 15.41 -11.47 14.24
C GLU A 100 14.71 -10.36 13.45
N TRP A 101 14.93 -9.09 13.83
CA TRP A 101 14.36 -7.95 13.13
C TRP A 101 14.80 -7.87 11.67
N GLU A 102 16.10 -7.96 11.38
CA GLU A 102 16.63 -7.98 10.01
C GLU A 102 15.95 -9.03 9.12
N GLN A 103 15.64 -10.20 9.67
CA GLN A 103 15.02 -11.29 8.91
C GLN A 103 13.50 -11.13 8.74
N THR A 104 12.83 -10.54 9.73
CA THR A 104 11.36 -10.48 9.78
C THR A 104 10.79 -9.16 9.31
N ARG A 105 11.63 -8.14 9.12
CA ARG A 105 11.27 -6.79 8.68
C ARG A 105 10.31 -6.82 7.47
N PRO A 106 9.09 -6.27 7.60
CA PRO A 106 8.11 -6.26 6.52
C PRO A 106 8.44 -5.16 5.51
N VAL A 107 9.48 -5.40 4.71
CA VAL A 107 9.91 -4.52 3.61
C VAL A 107 9.31 -4.91 2.27
N GLN A 108 8.76 -6.12 2.16
CA GLN A 108 8.20 -6.63 0.91
C GLN A 108 6.93 -5.87 0.54
N GLY A 109 6.89 -5.34 -0.69
CA GLY A 109 5.78 -4.48 -1.08
C GLY A 109 4.46 -5.18 -1.40
N ASN A 110 4.51 -6.46 -1.76
CA ASN A 110 3.31 -7.27 -1.99
C ASN A 110 2.66 -7.81 -0.70
N MET A 111 3.24 -7.53 0.48
CA MET A 111 2.71 -7.99 1.75
C MET A 111 1.41 -7.26 2.12
N ARG A 112 0.45 -7.99 2.71
CA ARG A 112 -0.78 -7.38 3.23
C ARG A 112 -0.45 -6.51 4.44
N ALA A 113 -1.13 -5.36 4.54
CA ALA A 113 -0.93 -4.42 5.64
C ALA A 113 -1.15 -5.06 7.01
N ASP A 114 -2.16 -5.92 7.16
CA ASP A 114 -2.44 -6.60 8.44
C ASP A 114 -1.30 -7.53 8.86
N THR A 115 -0.70 -8.25 7.90
CA THR A 115 0.43 -9.15 8.17
C THR A 115 1.65 -8.35 8.61
N ALA A 116 1.97 -7.28 7.88
CA ALA A 116 3.08 -6.40 8.24
C ALA A 116 2.87 -5.74 9.61
N MET A 117 1.66 -5.25 9.88
CA MET A 117 1.32 -4.60 11.14
C MET A 117 1.37 -5.57 12.31
N ASN A 118 0.96 -6.83 12.11
CA ASN A 118 1.09 -7.87 13.13
C ASN A 118 2.58 -8.14 13.46
N THR A 119 3.43 -8.29 12.44
CA THR A 119 4.89 -8.47 12.65
C THR A 119 5.50 -7.29 13.42
N ILE A 120 5.13 -6.05 13.08
CA ILE A 120 5.58 -4.85 13.78
C ILE A 120 5.12 -4.86 15.24
N ASN A 121 3.84 -5.12 15.51
CA ASN A 121 3.28 -5.13 16.87
C ASN A 121 3.90 -6.25 17.74
N VAL A 122 4.14 -7.43 17.16
CA VAL A 122 4.81 -8.53 17.86
C VAL A 122 6.24 -8.12 18.25
N PHE A 123 6.97 -7.50 17.34
CA PHE A 123 8.32 -7.04 17.61
C PHE A 123 8.36 -5.87 18.62
N GLU A 124 7.44 -4.91 18.52
CA GLU A 124 7.27 -3.82 19.49
C GLU A 124 7.02 -4.36 20.90
N GLY A 125 6.21 -5.41 21.04
CA GLY A 125 5.98 -6.10 22.31
C GLY A 125 7.18 -6.86 22.86
N LYS A 126 8.09 -7.32 21.99
CA LYS A 126 9.39 -7.90 22.42
C LYS A 126 10.37 -6.80 22.83
N LEU A 127 10.41 -5.69 22.08
CA LEU A 127 11.28 -4.56 22.31
C LEU A 127 10.94 -3.83 23.61
N SER A 128 9.66 -3.64 23.93
CA SER A 128 9.21 -2.96 25.15
C SER A 128 9.67 -3.67 26.44
N ARG A 129 9.87 -5.00 26.40
CA ARG A 129 10.43 -5.78 27.52
C ARG A 129 11.92 -5.53 27.77
N VAL A 130 12.64 -5.04 26.77
CA VAL A 130 14.07 -4.71 26.85
C VAL A 130 14.28 -3.19 27.04
N GLN A 131 13.31 -2.39 26.59
CA GLN A 131 13.33 -0.93 26.63
C GLN A 131 13.25 -0.33 28.04
N GLU A 132 12.70 -1.04 29.04
CA GLU A 132 12.70 -0.55 30.43
C GLU A 132 14.12 -0.35 31.00
N GLU A 133 15.14 -0.95 30.37
CA GLU A 133 16.52 -0.90 30.85
C GLU A 133 17.48 -0.11 29.91
N TYR A 134 17.15 0.09 28.62
CA TYR A 134 18.08 0.69 27.62
C TYR A 134 17.36 1.48 26.50
N ASP A 135 17.96 2.59 26.06
CA ASP A 135 17.48 3.40 24.93
C ASP A 135 18.11 2.89 23.61
N LEU A 136 17.29 2.39 22.67
CA LEU A 136 17.75 1.68 21.47
C LEU A 136 17.36 2.41 20.17
N PRO A 137 18.29 2.60 19.20
CA PRO A 137 18.03 3.29 17.94
C PRO A 137 16.90 2.68 17.08
N VAL A 138 16.66 1.38 17.21
CA VAL A 138 15.62 0.64 16.45
C VAL A 138 14.19 1.10 16.78
N ILE A 139 14.00 1.80 17.90
CA ILE A 139 12.69 2.33 18.30
C ILE A 139 12.20 3.39 17.28
N GLU A 140 13.09 4.26 16.79
CA GLU A 140 12.71 5.26 15.79
C GLU A 140 12.34 4.62 14.45
N GLU A 141 13.13 3.64 13.99
CA GLU A 141 12.87 2.90 12.75
C GLU A 141 11.52 2.16 12.84
N LEU A 142 11.24 1.50 13.96
CA LEU A 142 9.99 0.78 14.16
C LEU A 142 8.79 1.72 14.19
N ARG A 143 8.92 2.88 14.84
CA ARG A 143 7.87 3.91 14.87
C ARG A 143 7.59 4.43 13.47
N ASP A 144 8.63 4.72 12.69
CA ASP A 144 8.51 5.17 11.31
C ASP A 144 7.83 4.08 10.45
N LEU A 145 8.26 2.82 10.57
CA LEU A 145 7.69 1.70 9.83
C LEU A 145 6.21 1.44 10.19
N LYS A 146 5.85 1.56 11.47
CA LYS A 146 4.47 1.47 11.95
C LYS A 146 3.60 2.59 11.37
N ALA A 147 4.12 3.81 11.30
CA ALA A 147 3.42 4.91 10.66
C ALA A 147 3.20 4.65 9.16
N VAL A 148 4.18 4.06 8.46
CA VAL A 148 4.05 3.67 7.04
C VAL A 148 2.92 2.68 6.85
N TRP A 149 2.97 1.56 7.57
CA TRP A 149 1.99 0.51 7.40
C TRP A 149 0.58 0.92 7.85
N THR A 150 0.45 1.82 8.81
CA THR A 150 -0.83 2.43 9.18
C THR A 150 -1.40 3.28 8.03
N ALA A 151 -0.58 4.14 7.43
CA ALA A 151 -1.00 4.98 6.32
C ALA A 151 -1.34 4.14 5.07
N LEU A 152 -0.51 3.13 4.77
CA LEU A 152 -0.75 2.19 3.67
C LEU A 152 -2.01 1.34 3.91
N SER A 153 -2.29 0.90 5.14
CA SER A 153 -3.54 0.19 5.48
C SER A 153 -4.77 1.01 5.12
N GLY A 154 -4.77 2.32 5.41
CA GLY A 154 -5.84 3.22 5.00
C GLY A 154 -6.05 3.27 3.48
N ILE A 155 -4.97 3.24 2.70
CA ILE A 155 -5.04 3.17 1.23
C ILE A 155 -5.57 1.81 0.78
N TRP A 156 -5.06 0.72 1.35
CA TRP A 156 -5.49 -0.64 1.02
C TRP A 156 -6.98 -0.86 1.30
N ASN A 157 -7.49 -0.34 2.41
CA ASN A 157 -8.91 -0.41 2.74
C ASN A 157 -9.76 0.33 1.71
N GLN A 158 -9.38 1.56 1.35
CA GLN A 158 -10.09 2.32 0.31
C GLN A 158 -10.04 1.62 -1.06
N VAL A 159 -8.90 1.01 -1.42
CA VAL A 159 -8.80 0.21 -2.65
C VAL A 159 -9.65 -1.05 -2.55
N GLY A 160 -9.73 -1.68 -1.37
CA GLY A 160 -10.63 -2.79 -1.08
C GLY A 160 -12.10 -2.42 -1.28
N ASP A 161 -12.55 -1.30 -0.70
CA ASP A 161 -13.91 -0.78 -0.86
C ASP A 161 -14.25 -0.51 -2.33
N LEU A 162 -13.29 0.04 -3.09
CA LEU A 162 -13.44 0.20 -4.54
C LEU A 162 -13.58 -1.15 -5.26
N ARG A 163 -12.83 -2.18 -4.87
CA ARG A 163 -12.92 -3.52 -5.45
C ARG A 163 -14.24 -4.21 -5.11
N ASP A 164 -14.77 -4.00 -3.91
CA ASP A 164 -16.03 -4.61 -3.47
C ASP A 164 -17.27 -3.92 -4.06
N SER A 165 -17.09 -2.73 -4.63
CA SER A 165 -18.16 -1.99 -5.30
C SER A 165 -18.74 -2.77 -6.48
N GLN A 166 -20.07 -2.80 -6.56
CA GLN A 166 -20.81 -3.50 -7.60
C GLN A 166 -20.57 -2.85 -8.98
N TRP A 167 -20.23 -3.65 -9.99
CA TRP A 167 -19.91 -3.19 -11.34
C TRP A 167 -20.98 -2.31 -11.96
N ALA A 168 -22.26 -2.60 -11.69
CA ALA A 168 -23.39 -1.84 -12.21
C ALA A 168 -23.37 -0.36 -11.77
N THR A 169 -22.90 -0.05 -10.56
CA THR A 169 -22.90 1.29 -9.99
C THR A 169 -21.62 2.07 -10.27
N ILE A 170 -20.60 1.41 -10.83
CA ILE A 170 -19.30 2.02 -11.12
C ILE A 170 -19.44 3.13 -12.15
N GLN A 171 -18.92 4.30 -11.79
CA GLN A 171 -18.77 5.45 -12.68
C GLN A 171 -17.27 5.65 -12.97
N PRO A 172 -16.78 5.37 -14.20
CA PRO A 172 -15.36 5.41 -14.53
C PRO A 172 -14.67 6.75 -14.24
N ARG A 173 -15.39 7.87 -14.37
CA ARG A 173 -14.88 9.21 -14.03
C ARG A 173 -14.65 9.38 -12.53
N LYS A 174 -15.60 8.93 -11.69
CA LYS A 174 -15.47 8.99 -10.23
C LYS A 174 -14.41 8.02 -9.74
N LEU A 175 -14.38 6.80 -10.28
CA LEU A 175 -13.35 5.81 -9.98
C LEU A 175 -11.95 6.37 -10.25
N ARG A 176 -11.74 7.01 -11.40
CA ARG A 176 -10.48 7.70 -11.71
C ARG A 176 -10.16 8.79 -10.68
N GLN A 177 -11.12 9.65 -10.34
CA GLN A 177 -10.92 10.71 -9.34
C GLN A 177 -10.52 10.14 -7.97
N SER A 178 -11.16 9.06 -7.52
CA SER A 178 -10.81 8.36 -6.29
C SER A 178 -9.39 7.78 -6.33
N LEU A 179 -9.01 7.14 -7.45
CA LEU A 179 -7.65 6.61 -7.64
C LEU A 179 -6.58 7.72 -7.71
N ASP A 180 -6.87 8.84 -8.38
CA ASP A 180 -5.99 10.01 -8.44
C ASP A 180 -5.84 10.65 -7.06
N ALA A 181 -6.92 10.72 -6.26
CA ALA A 181 -6.88 11.22 -4.88
C ALA A 181 -6.05 10.31 -3.96
N LEU A 182 -6.19 8.99 -4.08
CA LEU A 182 -5.36 8.01 -3.38
C LEU A 182 -3.89 8.13 -3.78
N LEU A 183 -3.60 8.30 -5.08
CA LEU A 183 -2.24 8.50 -5.54
C LEU A 183 -1.66 9.84 -5.05
N ALA A 184 -2.48 10.89 -4.96
CA ALA A 184 -2.06 12.18 -4.40
C ALA A 184 -1.73 12.07 -2.90
N SER A 185 -2.57 11.39 -2.11
CA SER A 185 -2.33 11.23 -0.67
C SER A 185 -1.04 10.47 -0.36
N THR A 186 -0.59 9.57 -1.25
CA THR A 186 0.74 8.94 -1.11
C THR A 186 1.90 9.92 -1.26
N LYS A 187 1.73 11.03 -1.99
CA LYS A 187 2.81 12.02 -2.22
C LYS A 187 3.05 12.92 -1.02
N ASP A 188 2.03 13.15 -0.20
CA ASP A 188 2.12 13.95 1.02
C ASP A 188 2.89 13.24 2.15
N MET A 189 3.25 11.97 1.95
CA MET A 189 4.00 11.20 2.93
C MET A 189 5.46 11.68 3.05
N PRO A 190 6.02 11.72 4.28
CA PRO A 190 7.42 12.05 4.56
C PRO A 190 8.42 11.26 3.72
N THR A 191 9.57 11.87 3.38
CA THR A 191 10.59 11.25 2.52
C THR A 191 11.12 9.92 3.06
N ARG A 192 11.26 9.78 4.38
CA ARG A 192 11.67 8.52 5.02
C ARG A 192 10.71 7.36 4.71
N MET A 193 9.42 7.66 4.61
CA MET A 193 8.36 6.69 4.31
C MET A 193 8.38 6.25 2.84
N ARG A 194 8.92 7.07 1.94
CA ARG A 194 9.00 6.78 0.49
C ARG A 194 10.16 5.85 0.11
N GLN A 195 11.10 5.60 1.02
CA GLN A 195 12.24 4.72 0.78
C GLN A 195 11.88 3.23 0.91
N TYR A 196 10.72 2.92 1.50
CA TYR A 196 10.28 1.54 1.69
C TYR A 196 9.68 0.96 0.40
N ALA A 197 10.07 -0.27 0.05
CA ALA A 197 9.54 -0.96 -1.13
C ALA A 197 8.01 -1.19 -1.08
N ALA A 198 7.40 -1.23 0.12
CA ALA A 198 5.94 -1.23 0.28
C ALA A 198 5.27 0.04 -0.24
N PHE A 199 5.91 1.19 -0.08
CA PHE A 199 5.41 2.44 -0.64
C PHE A 199 5.44 2.42 -2.17
N GLU A 200 6.58 2.02 -2.76
CA GLU A 200 6.74 1.94 -4.21
C GLU A 200 5.71 0.99 -4.84
N TYR A 201 5.51 -0.19 -4.24
CA TYR A 201 4.54 -1.16 -4.71
C TYR A 201 3.11 -0.61 -4.73
N VAL A 202 2.68 0.11 -3.68
CA VAL A 202 1.36 0.74 -3.62
C VAL A 202 1.22 1.81 -4.70
N GLN A 203 2.24 2.64 -4.92
CA GLN A 203 2.20 3.63 -5.99
C GLN A 203 2.09 2.99 -7.38
N ASP A 204 2.85 1.94 -7.65
CA ASP A 204 2.82 1.25 -8.94
C ASP A 204 1.51 0.50 -9.16
N MET A 205 0.95 -0.08 -8.10
CA MET A 205 -0.40 -0.68 -8.13
C MET A 205 -1.45 0.39 -8.47
N LEU A 206 -1.46 1.54 -7.79
CA LEU A 206 -2.40 2.63 -8.07
C LEU A 206 -2.24 3.18 -9.51
N ARG A 207 -1.00 3.37 -9.99
CA ARG A 207 -0.73 3.73 -11.39
C ARG A 207 -1.24 2.66 -12.36
N GLY A 208 -1.10 1.39 -12.00
CA GLY A 208 -1.63 0.25 -12.74
C GLY A 208 -3.15 0.31 -12.86
N LEU A 209 -3.86 0.56 -11.74
CA LEU A 209 -5.31 0.73 -11.73
C LEU A 209 -5.77 1.94 -12.54
N LEU A 210 -5.04 3.07 -12.47
CA LEU A 210 -5.33 4.26 -13.29
C LEU A 210 -5.18 3.98 -14.79
N LYS A 211 -4.17 3.21 -15.20
CA LYS A 211 -4.02 2.76 -16.58
C LYS A 211 -5.15 1.80 -16.97
N ALA A 212 -5.51 0.86 -16.11
CA ALA A 212 -6.62 -0.06 -16.33
C ALA A 212 -7.98 0.65 -16.41
N ASN A 213 -8.12 1.84 -15.79
CA ASN A 213 -9.36 2.60 -15.82
C ASN A 213 -9.80 3.02 -17.24
N THR A 214 -8.87 3.12 -18.21
CA THR A 214 -9.25 3.36 -19.61
C THR A 214 -10.07 2.19 -20.16
N VAL A 215 -9.59 0.97 -19.97
CA VAL A 215 -10.28 -0.27 -20.35
C VAL A 215 -11.59 -0.43 -19.56
N VAL A 216 -11.61 -0.10 -18.26
CA VAL A 216 -12.84 -0.09 -17.46
C VAL A 216 -13.88 0.88 -18.03
N SER A 217 -13.46 2.07 -18.47
CA SER A 217 -14.35 3.05 -19.09
C SER A 217 -14.94 2.54 -20.41
N GLU A 218 -14.15 1.82 -21.20
CA GLU A 218 -14.61 1.21 -22.44
C GLU A 218 -15.56 0.03 -22.18
N LEU A 219 -15.25 -0.84 -21.21
CA LEU A 219 -16.09 -1.96 -20.79
C LEU A 219 -17.43 -1.51 -20.22
N LYS A 220 -17.51 -0.31 -19.63
CA LYS A 220 -18.76 0.26 -19.09
C LYS A 220 -19.60 0.98 -20.15
N SER A 221 -19.12 1.09 -21.39
CA SER A 221 -19.87 1.68 -22.50
C SER A 221 -21.19 0.94 -22.75
N ASP A 222 -22.23 1.68 -23.12
CA ASP A 222 -23.54 1.12 -23.50
C ASP A 222 -23.48 0.22 -24.75
N ALA A 223 -22.35 0.26 -25.50
CA ALA A 223 -22.09 -0.67 -26.58
C ALA A 223 -21.96 -2.12 -26.10
N LEU A 224 -21.46 -2.35 -24.88
CA LEU A 224 -21.32 -3.70 -24.33
C LEU A 224 -22.64 -4.21 -23.75
N LYS A 225 -23.21 -5.22 -24.42
CA LYS A 225 -24.40 -5.95 -24.00
C LYS A 225 -23.99 -7.28 -23.34
N GLU A 226 -24.92 -7.94 -22.66
CA GLU A 226 -24.71 -9.21 -21.92
C GLU A 226 -24.00 -10.29 -22.75
N ARG A 227 -24.31 -10.36 -24.06
CA ARG A 227 -23.68 -11.28 -25.02
C ARG A 227 -22.16 -11.09 -25.14
N HIS A 228 -21.67 -9.85 -25.11
CA HIS A 228 -20.25 -9.53 -25.22
C HIS A 228 -19.50 -9.93 -23.96
N TRP A 229 -20.13 -9.75 -22.79
CA TRP A 229 -19.59 -10.25 -21.53
C TRP A 229 -19.50 -11.78 -21.48
N LYS A 230 -20.52 -12.49 -21.98
CA LYS A 230 -20.46 -13.96 -22.11
C LYS A 230 -19.35 -14.42 -23.07
N GLN A 231 -19.18 -13.72 -24.20
CA GLN A 231 -18.08 -13.96 -25.13
C GLN A 231 -16.73 -13.71 -24.47
N LEU A 232 -16.58 -12.61 -23.75
CA LEU A 232 -15.36 -12.27 -23.03
C LEU A 232 -14.99 -13.34 -22.00
N PHE A 233 -15.93 -13.77 -21.15
CA PHE A 233 -15.68 -14.82 -20.18
C PHE A 233 -15.28 -16.15 -20.82
N LYS A 234 -15.87 -16.48 -21.98
CA LYS A 234 -15.50 -17.67 -22.76
C LYS A 234 -14.08 -17.57 -23.34
N VAL A 235 -13.72 -16.43 -23.91
CA VAL A 235 -12.39 -16.17 -24.49
C VAL A 235 -11.31 -16.19 -23.40
N LEU A 236 -11.61 -15.63 -22.23
CA LEU A 236 -10.72 -15.62 -21.07
C LEU A 236 -10.68 -16.95 -20.31
N ARG A 237 -11.44 -17.97 -20.75
CA ARG A 237 -11.55 -19.31 -20.14
C ARG A 237 -11.93 -19.26 -18.65
N LEU A 238 -12.77 -18.31 -18.28
CA LEU A 238 -13.24 -18.17 -16.91
C LEU A 238 -14.39 -19.13 -16.64
N PRO A 239 -14.57 -19.60 -15.39
CA PRO A 239 -15.71 -20.41 -15.02
C PRO A 239 -17.00 -19.66 -15.35
N SER A 240 -17.93 -20.33 -16.02
CA SER A 240 -19.21 -19.78 -16.52
C SER A 240 -20.21 -19.35 -15.42
N GLN A 241 -19.74 -19.17 -14.18
CA GLN A 241 -20.55 -18.87 -12.99
C GLN A 241 -20.56 -17.37 -12.63
N LEU A 242 -19.83 -16.51 -13.34
CA LEU A 242 -19.87 -15.07 -13.09
C LEU A 242 -21.22 -14.50 -13.52
N ASN A 243 -22.07 -14.22 -12.54
CA ASN A 243 -23.32 -13.53 -12.77
C ASN A 243 -23.06 -12.03 -12.94
N LEU A 244 -23.42 -11.47 -14.10
CA LEU A 244 -23.25 -10.05 -14.41
C LEU A 244 -23.97 -9.12 -13.43
N THR A 245 -25.04 -9.59 -12.78
CA THR A 245 -25.77 -8.79 -11.78
C THR A 245 -24.97 -8.61 -10.48
N HIS A 246 -24.12 -9.58 -10.12
CA HIS A 246 -23.32 -9.56 -8.90
C HIS A 246 -21.84 -9.30 -9.16
N LEU A 247 -21.48 -8.96 -10.39
CA LEU A 247 -20.11 -8.64 -10.78
C LEU A 247 -19.60 -7.45 -9.95
N THR A 248 -18.43 -7.59 -9.35
CA THR A 248 -17.75 -6.50 -8.64
C THR A 248 -16.61 -5.93 -9.47
N LEU A 249 -16.17 -4.71 -9.16
CA LEU A 249 -14.99 -4.12 -9.81
C LEU A 249 -13.73 -4.98 -9.57
N GLY A 250 -13.61 -5.57 -8.39
CA GLY A 250 -12.52 -6.47 -8.05
C GLY A 250 -12.43 -7.66 -8.99
N GLN A 251 -13.56 -8.31 -9.28
CA GLN A 251 -13.64 -9.41 -10.23
C GLN A 251 -13.26 -8.98 -11.66
N VAL A 252 -13.57 -7.73 -12.06
CA VAL A 252 -13.15 -7.18 -13.35
C VAL A 252 -11.65 -6.93 -13.39
N TYR A 253 -11.04 -6.46 -12.30
CA TYR A 253 -9.58 -6.34 -12.23
C TYR A 253 -8.88 -7.70 -12.22
N ASP A 254 -9.49 -8.72 -11.62
CA ASP A 254 -8.98 -10.09 -11.57
C ASP A 254 -8.99 -10.80 -12.94
N LEU A 255 -9.62 -10.18 -13.95
CA LEU A 255 -9.47 -10.58 -15.35
C LEU A 255 -8.06 -10.29 -15.91
N ASP A 256 -7.17 -9.68 -15.12
CA ASP A 256 -5.83 -9.25 -15.51
C ASP A 256 -5.87 -8.46 -16.82
N LEU A 257 -6.54 -7.29 -16.74
CA LEU A 257 -6.83 -6.42 -17.89
C LEU A 257 -5.58 -6.08 -18.71
N LYS A 258 -4.41 -6.06 -18.08
CA LYS A 258 -3.13 -5.81 -18.74
C LYS A 258 -2.67 -7.00 -19.58
N LYS A 259 -2.74 -8.21 -19.03
CA LYS A 259 -2.33 -9.43 -19.74
C LYS A 259 -3.29 -9.76 -20.88
N ASN A 260 -4.58 -9.52 -20.69
CA ASN A 260 -5.64 -9.86 -21.63
C ASN A 260 -6.11 -8.68 -22.50
N GLU A 261 -5.34 -7.58 -22.53
CA GLU A 261 -5.72 -6.32 -23.16
C GLU A 261 -6.17 -6.47 -24.61
N ALA A 262 -5.44 -7.26 -25.42
CA ALA A 262 -5.75 -7.48 -26.83
C ALA A 262 -7.13 -8.14 -27.01
N LEU A 263 -7.39 -9.24 -26.29
CA LEU A 263 -8.65 -9.98 -26.37
C LEU A 263 -9.84 -9.14 -25.88
N ILE A 264 -9.63 -8.36 -24.82
CA ILE A 264 -10.64 -7.45 -24.30
C ILE A 264 -10.96 -6.36 -25.33
N LYS A 265 -9.93 -5.76 -25.94
CA LYS A 265 -10.09 -4.73 -26.98
C LYS A 265 -10.81 -5.26 -28.21
N ASP A 266 -10.53 -6.48 -28.66
CA ASP A 266 -11.22 -7.07 -29.81
C ASP A 266 -12.74 -7.17 -29.57
N VAL A 267 -13.14 -7.63 -28.37
CA VAL A 267 -14.56 -7.69 -27.98
C VAL A 267 -15.18 -6.30 -27.85
N ILE A 268 -14.44 -5.32 -27.31
CA ILE A 268 -14.90 -3.93 -27.21
C ILE A 268 -15.09 -3.32 -28.60
N ILE A 269 -14.14 -3.50 -29.52
CA ILE A 269 -14.22 -3.00 -30.90
C ILE A 269 -15.41 -3.62 -31.62
N GLN A 270 -15.62 -4.94 -31.46
CA GLN A 270 -16.79 -5.62 -32.01
C GLN A 270 -18.09 -5.00 -31.45
N ALA A 271 -18.19 -4.82 -30.14
CA ALA A 271 -19.36 -4.25 -29.49
C ALA A 271 -19.65 -2.81 -29.94
N GLN A 272 -18.61 -1.99 -30.08
CA GLN A 272 -18.72 -0.61 -30.58
C GLN A 272 -19.13 -0.57 -32.05
N GLY A 273 -18.58 -1.47 -32.88
CA GLY A 273 -18.98 -1.64 -34.27
C GLY A 273 -20.46 -2.01 -34.40
N GLU A 274 -20.92 -3.00 -33.62
CA GLU A 274 -22.33 -3.40 -33.57
C GLU A 274 -23.25 -2.25 -33.11
N ALA A 275 -22.86 -1.51 -32.07
CA ALA A 275 -23.64 -0.38 -31.58
C ALA A 275 -23.72 0.77 -32.60
N ASN A 276 -22.65 1.01 -33.34
CA ASN A 276 -22.64 2.00 -34.42
C ASN A 276 -23.57 1.57 -35.58
N LEU A 277 -23.54 0.28 -35.95
CA LEU A 277 -24.46 -0.28 -36.95
C LEU A 277 -25.92 -0.17 -36.51
N ASP A 278 -26.23 -0.50 -35.25
CA ASP A 278 -27.57 -0.34 -34.66
C ASP A 278 -28.06 1.13 -34.79
N GLN A 279 -27.19 2.11 -34.50
CA GLN A 279 -27.50 3.53 -34.64
C GLN A 279 -27.73 3.97 -36.09
N LEU A 280 -26.92 3.46 -37.03
CA LEU A 280 -27.07 3.75 -38.45
C LEU A 280 -28.36 3.18 -39.02
N TYR A 281 -28.72 1.96 -38.61
CA TYR A 281 -29.99 1.34 -38.97
C TYR A 281 -31.17 2.17 -38.47
N ALA A 282 -31.19 2.52 -37.18
CA ALA A 282 -32.24 3.36 -36.58
C ALA A 282 -32.40 4.68 -37.36
N ARG A 283 -31.28 5.33 -37.70
CA ARG A 283 -31.29 6.57 -38.48
C ARG A 283 -31.82 6.38 -39.90
N CYS A 284 -31.52 5.26 -40.56
CA CYS A 284 -32.07 4.96 -41.88
C CYS A 284 -33.60 4.81 -41.82
N THR A 285 -34.10 4.10 -40.80
CA THR A 285 -35.54 3.95 -40.56
C THR A 285 -36.22 5.31 -40.29
N GLU A 286 -35.62 6.17 -39.46
CA GLU A 286 -36.12 7.53 -39.21
C GLU A 286 -36.19 8.39 -40.49
N ASN A 287 -35.16 8.29 -41.34
CA ASN A 287 -35.11 9.01 -42.62
C ASN A 287 -36.18 8.51 -43.59
N LEU A 288 -36.41 7.19 -43.68
CA LEU A 288 -37.49 6.59 -44.48
C LEU A 288 -38.88 7.03 -43.99
N ASN A 289 -39.09 7.06 -42.67
CA ASN A 289 -40.33 7.56 -42.08
C ASN A 289 -40.54 9.04 -42.41
N SER A 290 -39.48 9.84 -42.38
CA SER A 290 -39.51 11.25 -42.75
C SER A 290 -39.88 11.46 -44.23
N LEU A 291 -39.29 10.68 -45.14
CA LEU A 291 -39.65 10.71 -46.57
C LEU A 291 -41.11 10.30 -46.80
N THR A 292 -41.58 9.29 -46.07
CA THR A 292 -42.97 8.84 -46.13
C THR A 292 -43.94 9.93 -45.64
N ALA A 293 -43.59 10.66 -44.60
CA ALA A 293 -44.37 11.82 -44.14
C ALA A 293 -44.36 12.96 -45.17
N MET A 294 -43.23 13.21 -45.84
CA MET A 294 -43.12 14.23 -46.89
C MET A 294 -44.00 13.92 -48.11
N LYS A 295 -44.26 12.64 -48.42
CA LYS A 295 -45.20 12.23 -49.47
C LYS A 295 -46.63 12.71 -49.24
N LEU A 296 -47.00 12.98 -47.99
CA LEU A 296 -48.32 13.51 -47.62
C LEU A 296 -48.42 15.03 -47.85
N SER A 297 -47.31 15.70 -48.15
CA SER A 297 -47.29 17.14 -48.42
C SER A 297 -47.88 17.46 -49.79
N PRO A 298 -48.75 18.49 -49.90
CA PRO A 298 -49.27 18.97 -51.19
C PRO A 298 -48.17 19.38 -52.20
N TYR A 299 -46.96 19.70 -51.70
CA TYR A 299 -45.82 20.17 -52.48
C TYR A 299 -44.87 19.04 -52.92
N TYR A 300 -45.18 17.77 -52.61
CA TYR A 300 -44.31 16.63 -52.87
C TYR A 300 -43.91 16.49 -54.35
N LYS A 301 -44.80 16.83 -55.28
CA LYS A 301 -44.55 16.75 -56.74
C LYS A 301 -43.31 17.52 -57.21
N VAL A 302 -42.89 18.57 -56.49
CA VAL A 302 -41.74 19.39 -56.88
C VAL A 302 -40.41 18.65 -56.72
N PHE A 303 -40.34 17.70 -55.78
CA PHE A 303 -39.12 16.97 -55.42
C PHE A 303 -39.31 15.44 -55.45
N GLU A 304 -40.38 14.96 -56.10
CA GLU A 304 -40.77 13.55 -56.18
C GLU A 304 -39.66 12.67 -56.78
N GLU A 305 -39.02 13.12 -57.87
CA GLU A 305 -37.95 12.38 -58.54
C GLU A 305 -36.70 12.24 -57.63
N GLU A 306 -36.31 13.32 -56.97
CA GLU A 306 -35.18 13.30 -56.02
C GLU A 306 -35.50 12.43 -54.80
N ALA A 307 -36.69 12.59 -54.21
CA ALA A 307 -37.13 11.80 -53.06
C ALA A 307 -37.24 10.30 -53.38
N GLY A 308 -37.74 9.94 -54.57
CA GLY A 308 -37.77 8.55 -55.04
C GLY A 308 -36.37 7.95 -55.17
N SER A 309 -35.40 8.70 -55.69
CA SER A 309 -34.01 8.23 -55.77
C SER A 309 -33.37 7.99 -54.40
N TRP A 310 -33.76 8.78 -53.38
CA TRP A 310 -33.28 8.62 -52.01
C TRP A 310 -33.97 7.48 -51.28
N GLU A 311 -35.28 7.33 -51.48
CA GLU A 311 -36.04 6.20 -50.98
C GLU A 311 -35.48 4.88 -51.51
N GLU A 312 -35.14 4.80 -52.80
CA GLU A 312 -34.50 3.60 -53.38
C GLU A 312 -33.14 3.31 -52.71
N LYS A 313 -32.29 4.34 -52.54
CA LYS A 313 -30.98 4.19 -51.88
C LYS A 313 -31.12 3.77 -50.42
N LEU A 314 -32.06 4.38 -49.68
CA LEU A 314 -32.31 4.06 -48.28
C LEU A 314 -32.92 2.67 -48.11
N ASN A 315 -33.84 2.26 -48.99
CA ASN A 315 -34.40 0.91 -49.00
C ASN A 315 -33.34 -0.14 -49.31
N ARG A 316 -32.41 0.14 -50.24
CA ARG A 316 -31.25 -0.76 -50.49
C ARG A 316 -30.38 -0.91 -49.25
N ILE A 317 -30.10 0.18 -48.54
CA ILE A 317 -29.33 0.15 -47.28
C ILE A 317 -30.11 -0.60 -46.19
N HIS A 318 -31.43 -0.41 -46.10
CA HIS A 318 -32.29 -1.09 -45.13
C HIS A 318 -32.30 -2.61 -45.35
N VAL A 319 -32.43 -3.07 -46.60
CA VAL A 319 -32.35 -4.50 -46.95
C VAL A 319 -30.98 -5.09 -46.58
N LEU A 320 -29.89 -4.33 -46.77
CA LEU A 320 -28.55 -4.77 -46.34
C LEU A 320 -28.46 -4.91 -44.82
N PHE A 321 -29.08 -3.99 -44.05
CA PHE A 321 -29.16 -4.11 -42.60
C PHE A 321 -30.02 -5.29 -42.16
N ASP A 322 -31.14 -5.55 -42.80
CA ASP A 322 -32.01 -6.70 -42.48
C ASP A 322 -31.25 -8.03 -42.67
N ILE A 323 -30.52 -8.18 -43.78
CA ILE A 323 -29.63 -9.32 -44.04
C ILE A 323 -28.54 -9.41 -42.96
N TRP A 324 -27.94 -8.29 -42.57
CA TRP A 324 -26.93 -8.26 -41.53
C TRP A 324 -27.49 -8.68 -40.16
N ILE A 325 -28.67 -8.19 -39.76
CA ILE A 325 -29.34 -8.56 -38.50
C ILE A 325 -29.66 -10.06 -38.49
N ASP A 326 -30.14 -10.60 -39.61
CA ASP A 326 -30.44 -12.02 -39.74
C ASP A 326 -29.19 -12.89 -39.67
N VAL A 327 -28.10 -12.50 -40.35
CA VAL A 327 -26.80 -13.16 -40.24
C VAL A 327 -26.28 -13.06 -38.81
N GLN A 328 -26.37 -11.90 -38.17
CA GLN A 328 -25.98 -11.72 -36.78
C GLN A 328 -26.78 -12.69 -35.90
N ARG A 329 -28.11 -12.69 -35.95
CA ARG A 329 -29.00 -13.57 -35.17
C ARG A 329 -28.71 -15.06 -35.37
N GLN A 330 -28.44 -15.49 -36.60
CA GLN A 330 -28.16 -16.89 -36.92
C GLN A 330 -26.73 -17.32 -36.53
N TRP A 331 -25.77 -16.39 -36.53
CA TRP A 331 -24.33 -16.70 -36.39
C TRP A 331 -23.64 -16.03 -35.20
N VAL A 332 -24.39 -15.50 -34.21
CA VAL A 332 -23.93 -14.75 -33.00
C VAL A 332 -22.74 -15.42 -32.28
N TYR A 333 -22.52 -16.72 -32.45
CA TYR A 333 -21.50 -17.47 -31.69
C TYR A 333 -20.35 -18.05 -32.53
N LYS A 334 -20.28 -17.79 -33.85
CA LYS A 334 -19.39 -18.55 -34.72
C LYS A 334 -18.42 -17.81 -35.64
N SER A 335 -18.46 -16.48 -35.81
CA SER A 335 -17.55 -15.91 -36.82
C SER A 335 -16.89 -14.54 -36.59
N PRO A 336 -15.59 -14.39 -36.94
CA PRO A 336 -14.86 -13.12 -36.99
C PRO A 336 -15.31 -12.14 -38.11
N PHE A 337 -16.27 -12.50 -38.96
CA PHE A 337 -16.65 -11.74 -40.16
C PHE A 337 -17.24 -10.33 -39.89
N VAL A 338 -17.55 -9.97 -38.63
CA VAL A 338 -18.01 -8.61 -38.27
C VAL A 338 -16.93 -7.56 -38.59
N ILE A 339 -15.65 -7.89 -38.40
CA ILE A 339 -14.54 -6.99 -38.73
C ILE A 339 -14.41 -6.83 -40.27
N ASP A 340 -14.68 -7.89 -41.03
CA ASP A 340 -14.60 -7.86 -42.49
C ASP A 340 -15.70 -7.00 -43.13
N VAL A 341 -16.90 -6.94 -42.52
CA VAL A 341 -17.99 -6.03 -42.94
C VAL A 341 -17.63 -4.56 -42.69
N MET A 342 -16.93 -4.25 -41.58
CA MET A 342 -16.41 -2.91 -41.32
C MET A 342 -15.25 -2.53 -42.27
N ASN A 343 -14.55 -3.52 -42.82
CA ASN A 343 -13.41 -3.33 -43.72
C ASN A 343 -13.83 -3.17 -45.20
N ILE A 344 -15.13 -3.15 -45.51
CA ILE A 344 -15.63 -2.79 -46.84
C ILE A 344 -15.27 -1.32 -47.08
N GLN A 345 -14.22 -1.08 -47.86
CA GLN A 345 -13.69 0.25 -48.17
C GLN A 345 -14.82 1.20 -48.61
N GLY A 346 -14.93 2.34 -47.93
CA GLY A 346 -15.80 3.45 -48.34
C GLY A 346 -17.20 3.45 -47.74
N VAL A 347 -17.65 2.42 -47.02
CA VAL A 347 -18.99 2.40 -46.38
C VAL A 347 -19.14 3.53 -45.36
N GLN A 348 -18.15 3.74 -44.50
CA GLN A 348 -18.18 4.81 -43.50
C GLN A 348 -18.18 6.22 -44.13
N LYS A 349 -17.35 6.43 -45.16
CA LYS A 349 -17.34 7.69 -45.93
C LYS A 349 -18.67 7.93 -46.67
N SER A 350 -19.28 6.87 -47.20
CA SER A 350 -20.59 6.96 -47.87
C SER A 350 -21.70 7.32 -46.88
N LEU A 351 -21.67 6.78 -45.66
CA LEU A 351 -22.63 7.08 -44.60
C LEU A 351 -22.47 8.50 -44.02
N GLU A 352 -21.23 8.99 -43.88
CA GLU A 352 -20.98 10.39 -43.49
C GLU A 352 -21.46 11.37 -44.56
N ARG A 353 -21.22 11.05 -45.85
CA ARG A 353 -21.71 11.86 -46.97
C ARG A 353 -23.24 11.89 -47.05
N LEU A 354 -23.89 10.76 -46.74
CA LEU A 354 -25.35 10.64 -46.59
C LEU A 354 -25.88 11.50 -45.44
N LYS A 355 -25.23 11.47 -44.27
CA LYS A 355 -25.56 12.30 -43.11
C LYS A 355 -25.51 13.80 -43.45
N ASP A 356 -24.46 14.25 -44.12
CA ASP A 356 -24.27 15.66 -44.46
C ASP A 356 -25.26 16.15 -45.53
N MET A 357 -25.58 15.31 -46.51
CA MET A 357 -26.57 15.64 -47.52
C MET A 357 -27.99 15.70 -46.94
N LEU A 358 -28.33 14.79 -46.02
CA LEU A 358 -29.63 14.78 -45.37
C LEU A 358 -29.83 16.02 -44.49
N GLN A 359 -28.78 16.50 -43.81
CA GLN A 359 -28.82 17.76 -43.07
C GLN A 359 -29.02 18.97 -43.99
N LYS A 360 -28.43 18.97 -45.18
CA LYS A 360 -28.62 20.04 -46.18
C LYS A 360 -30.04 20.04 -46.74
N ILE A 361 -30.61 18.87 -47.02
CA ILE A 361 -31.99 18.71 -47.50
C ILE A 361 -32.98 19.13 -46.40
N GLN A 362 -32.76 18.72 -45.14
CA GLN A 362 -33.58 19.15 -44.00
C GLN A 362 -33.55 20.67 -43.80
N LYS A 363 -32.37 21.30 -43.96
CA LYS A 363 -32.23 22.75 -43.87
C LYS A 363 -32.94 23.47 -45.02
N ALA A 364 -32.75 23.01 -46.26
CA ALA A 364 -33.42 23.58 -47.43
C ALA A 364 -34.94 23.41 -47.39
N LEU A 365 -35.42 22.27 -46.89
CA LEU A 365 -36.85 22.02 -46.67
C LEU A 365 -37.40 22.92 -45.54
N GLY A 366 -36.65 23.13 -44.46
CA GLY A 366 -37.00 24.07 -43.40
C GLY A 366 -37.15 25.49 -43.93
N GLU A 367 -36.14 25.98 -44.66
CA GLU A 367 -36.16 27.31 -45.28
C GLU A 367 -37.29 27.48 -46.30
N TYR A 368 -37.59 26.44 -47.08
CA TYR A 368 -38.71 26.44 -48.03
C TYR A 368 -40.08 26.47 -47.33
N LEU A 369 -40.27 25.65 -46.29
CA LEU A 369 -41.51 25.62 -45.49
C LEU A 369 -41.73 26.94 -44.74
N GLU A 370 -40.67 27.60 -44.28
CA GLU A 370 -40.74 28.89 -43.61
C GLU A 370 -41.07 30.02 -44.60
N ARG A 371 -40.57 29.93 -45.83
CA ARG A 371 -40.91 30.82 -46.95
C ARG A 371 -42.37 30.66 -47.40
N GLU A 372 -42.86 29.43 -47.47
CA GLU A 372 -44.27 29.12 -47.74
C GLU A 372 -45.18 29.59 -46.58
N ARG A 373 -44.77 29.40 -45.30
CA ARG A 373 -45.47 29.94 -44.12
C ARG A 373 -45.59 31.47 -44.16
N SER A 374 -44.53 32.15 -44.60
CA SER A 374 -44.55 33.61 -44.74
C SER A 374 -45.44 34.09 -45.91
N SER A 375 -45.64 33.25 -46.92
CA SER A 375 -46.40 33.57 -48.14
C SER A 375 -47.90 33.25 -48.00
N PHE A 376 -48.28 32.33 -47.11
CA PHE A 376 -49.68 31.97 -46.84
C PHE A 376 -49.99 31.91 -45.33
N PRO A 377 -50.22 33.07 -44.66
CA PRO A 377 -50.41 33.15 -43.21
C PRO A 377 -51.71 32.53 -42.68
N ARG A 378 -52.63 32.09 -43.55
CA ARG A 378 -53.96 31.57 -43.17
C ARG A 378 -54.07 30.04 -43.12
N PHE A 379 -52.96 29.32 -43.34
CA PHE A 379 -52.93 27.86 -43.23
C PHE A 379 -52.19 27.34 -41.98
N TYR A 380 -51.96 28.22 -41.00
CA TYR A 380 -51.54 27.86 -39.64
C TYR A 380 -52.46 28.48 -38.59
#